data_AF-A0A1R4JES3-F1
#
_entry.id   AF-A0A1R4JES3-F1
#
_cell.length_a   1.000
_cell.length_b   1.000
_cell.length_c   1.000
_cell.angle_alpha   90.00
_cell.angle_beta   90.00
_cell.angle_gamma   90.00
#
_symmetry.space_group_name_H-M   'P 1'
#
loop_
_entity.id
_entity.type
_entity.pdbx_description
1 polymer ?
#
loop_
_entity_poly.entity_id
_entity_poly.type
_entity_poly.pdbx_seq_one_letter_code
_entity_poly.pdbx_strand_id
1 'polypeptide(L)' 'MHELCHIAEHNHNEHFWRLLTQVMPNWKEVKARLDGMAELYLNE' A
#
# COMPACT_ATOMS: atom_id res chain seq x y z
N MET A 1 4.66 7.13 1.76
CA MET A 1 5.43 6.20 0.90
C MET A 1 4.61 5.74 -0.29
N HIS A 2 3.43 5.13 -0.12
CA HIS A 2 2.55 4.71 -1.22
C HIS A 2 2.38 5.77 -2.32
N GLU A 3 1.91 6.97 -1.97
CA GLU A 3 1.72 8.06 -2.94
C GLU A 3 3.02 8.56 -3.58
N LEU A 4 4.15 8.45 -2.89
CA LEU A 4 5.44 8.83 -3.47
C LEU A 4 5.90 7.78 -4.50
N CYS A 5 5.57 6.50 -4.29
CA CYS A 5 5.81 5.47 -5.30
C CYS A 5 5.05 5.76 -6.60
N HIS A 6 3.90 6.46 -6.54
CA HIS A 6 3.15 6.87 -7.73
C HIS A 6 3.83 7.91 -8.63
N ILE A 7 4.87 8.60 -8.13
CA ILE A 7 5.70 9.48 -8.96
C ILE A 7 6.52 8.66 -9.96
N ALA A 8 6.97 7.46 -9.57
CA ALA A 8 7.75 6.56 -10.43
C ALA A 8 6.88 5.54 -11.17
N GLU A 9 5.82 5.03 -10.52
CA GLU A 9 4.95 3.97 -11.04
C GLU A 9 3.47 4.35 -10.86
N HIS A 10 2.82 4.77 -11.94
CA HIS A 10 1.44 5.26 -11.87
C HIS A 10 0.43 4.20 -11.42
N ASN A 11 0.64 2.94 -11.81
CA ASN A 11 -0.28 1.84 -11.52
C ASN A 11 0.28 0.92 -10.43
N HIS A 12 -0.58 0.22 -9.69
CA HIS A 12 -0.21 -0.83 -8.73
C HIS A 12 0.23 -2.15 -9.38
N ASN A 13 1.14 -2.07 -10.35
CA ASN A 13 1.75 -3.21 -11.04
C ASN A 13 2.89 -3.83 -10.20
N GLU A 14 3.56 -4.87 -10.72
CA GLU A 14 4.65 -5.53 -9.98
C GLU A 14 5.83 -4.58 -9.64
N HIS A 15 6.16 -3.64 -10.53
CA HIS A 15 7.22 -2.66 -10.31
C HIS A 15 6.88 -1.72 -9.15
N PHE A 16 5.63 -1.28 -9.04
CA PHE A 16 5.15 -0.51 -7.89
C PHE A 16 5.37 -1.28 -6.58
N TRP A 17 4.95 -2.55 -6.51
CA TRP A 17 5.07 -3.35 -5.28
C TRP A 17 6.52 -3.64 -4.91
N ARG A 18 7.40 -3.82 -5.91
CA ARG A 18 8.85 -3.96 -5.69
C ARG A 18 9.43 -2.67 -5.11
N LEU A 19 9.11 -1.51 -5.69
CA LEU A 19 9.55 -0.20 -5.19
C LEU A 19 9.03 0.06 -3.78
N LEU A 20 7.75 -0.18 -3.53
CA LEU A 20 7.15 -0.02 -2.21
C LEU A 20 7.84 -0.92 -1.17
N THR A 21 8.18 -2.16 -1.54
CA THR A 21 8.91 -3.09 -0.66
C THR A 21 10.32 -2.61 -0.33
N GLN A 22 11.02 -1.98 -1.28
CA GLN A 22 12.36 -1.44 -1.03
C GLN A 22 12.32 -0.30 -0.01
N VAL A 23 11.34 0.59 -0.11
CA VAL A 23 11.24 1.79 0.74
C VAL A 23 10.43 1.57 2.02
N MET A 24 9.62 0.52 2.07
CA MET A 24 8.79 0.13 3.21
C MET A 24 8.62 -1.40 3.25
N PRO A 25 9.61 -2.17 3.75
CA PRO A 25 9.59 -3.64 3.69
C PRO A 25 8.39 -4.32 4.36
N ASN A 26 7.79 -3.67 5.36
CA ASN A 26 6.64 -4.13 6.14
C ASN A 26 5.29 -3.55 5.67
N TRP A 27 5.20 -3.12 4.40
CA TRP A 27 3.99 -2.49 3.88
C TRP A 27 2.78 -3.43 3.89
N LYS A 28 3.00 -4.75 3.81
CA LYS A 28 1.92 -5.76 3.77
C LYS A 28 1.17 -5.81 5.11
N GLU A 29 1.89 -5.82 6.23
CA GLU A 29 1.30 -5.81 7.57
C GLU A 29 0.56 -4.50 7.82
N VAL A 30 1.14 -3.37 7.38
CA VAL A 30 0.51 -2.06 7.52
C VAL A 30 -0.76 -1.99 6.66
N LYS A 31 -0.72 -2.47 5.42
CA LYS A 31 -1.88 -2.53 4.53
C LYS A 31 -2.99 -3.39 5.13
N ALA A 32 -2.68 -4.59 5.61
CA ALA A 32 -3.67 -5.48 6.23
C ALA A 32 -4.37 -4.83 7.43
N ARG A 33 -3.61 -4.10 8.27
CA ARG A 33 -4.21 -3.35 9.39
C ARG A 33 -5.13 -2.23 8.92
N LEU A 34 -4.72 -1.47 7.90
CA LEU A 34 -5.52 -0.36 7.36
C LEU A 34 -6.78 -0.86 6.66
N ASP A 35 -6.68 -1.95 5.88
CA ASP A 35 -7.82 -2.58 5.22
C ASP A 35 -8.86 -3.05 6.27
N GLY A 36 -8.42 -3.70 7.35
CA GLY A 36 -9.31 -4.13 8.43
C GLY A 36 -9.98 -2.97 9.17
N MET A 37 -9.30 -1.83 9.31
CA MET A 37 -9.93 -0.61 9.84
C MET A 37 -10.97 -0.05 8.86
N ALA A 38 -10.67 -0.03 7.55
CA ALA A 38 -11.62 0.43 6.54
C ALA A 38 -12.89 -0.43 6.51
N GLU A 39 -12.76 -1.75 6.63
CA GLU A 39 -13.90 -2.67 6.76
C GLU A 39 -14.77 -2.32 7.99
N LEU A 40 -14.16 -1.97 9.13
CA LEU A 40 -14.93 -1.60 10.33
C LEU A 40 -15.73 -0.30 10.13
N TYR A 41 -15.20 0.68 9.38
CA TYR A 41 -15.85 1.98 9.20
C TYR A 41 -16.78 2.07 7.99
N LEU A 42 -16.65 1.16 7.02
CA LEU A 42 -17.43 1.17 5.77
C LEU A 42 -18.57 0.13 5.74
N ASN A 43 -18.70 -0.69 6.78
CA ASN A 43 -19.79 -1.67 6.93
C ASN A 43 -20.97 -1.13 7.79
N GLU A 44 -21.03 0.17 8.04
CA GLU A 44 -22.23 0.90 8.53
C GLU A 44 -23.02 1.52 7.37
#